data_AF-A0A951F0G2-F1
#
_entry.id   AF-A0A951F0G2-F1
#
_cell.length_a   1.000
_cell.length_b   1.000
_cell.length_c   1.000
_cell.angle_alpha   90.00
_cell.angle_beta   90.00
_cell.angle_gamma   90.00
#
_symmetry.space_group_name_H-M   'P 1'
#
loop_
_entity.id
_entity.type
_entity.pdbx_description
1 polymer ?
#
loop_
_entity_poly.entity_id
_entity_poly.type
_entity_poly.pdbx_seq_one_letter_code
_entity_poly.pdbx_strand_id
1 'polypeptide(L)' 'MALSRVERERLSDSRMKIQSVVESLKHVDPAKVPDFESIEQCLDDADKSLTGALKKSEAER' A
#
# COMPACT_ATOMS: atom_id res chain seq x y z
N MET A 1 13.81 -2.54 -14.75
CA MET A 1 12.93 -2.54 -15.94
C MET A 1 11.76 -1.62 -15.66
N ALA A 2 11.50 -0.68 -16.56
CA ALA A 2 10.36 0.21 -16.44
C ALA A 2 9.04 -0.58 -16.52
N LEU A 3 8.09 -0.27 -15.63
CA LEU A 3 6.76 -0.86 -15.66
C LEU A 3 6.01 -0.45 -16.91
N SER A 4 5.25 -1.39 -17.49
CA SER A 4 4.24 -1.05 -18.48
C SER A 4 3.16 -0.14 -17.89
N ARG A 5 2.40 0.52 -18.76
CA ARG A 5 1.27 1.36 -18.34
C ARG A 5 0.27 0.58 -17.48
N VAL A 6 -0.07 -0.65 -17.90
CA VAL A 6 -1.05 -1.50 -17.20
C VAL A 6 -0.54 -1.91 -15.82
N GLU A 7 0.74 -2.26 -15.71
CA GLU A 7 1.34 -2.61 -14.41
C GLU A 7 1.36 -1.41 -13.47
N ARG A 8 1.69 -0.22 -13.98
CA ARG A 8 1.67 1.02 -13.20
C ARG A 8 0.27 1.36 -12.69
N GLU A 9 -0.73 1.27 -13.56
CA GLU A 9 -2.14 1.51 -13.20
C GLU A 9 -2.58 0.52 -12.11
N ARG A 10 -2.22 -0.76 -12.23
CA ARG A 10 -2.50 -1.78 -11.21
C ARG A 10 -1.82 -1.47 -9.87
N LEU A 11 -0.54 -1.14 -9.86
CA LEU A 11 0.16 -0.80 -8.61
C LEU A 11 -0.40 0.47 -7.97
N SER A 12 -0.78 1.46 -8.77
CA SER A 12 -1.43 2.68 -8.29
C SER A 12 -2.79 2.39 -7.64
N ASP A 13 -3.63 1.57 -8.29
CA ASP A 13 -4.92 1.14 -7.74
C ASP A 13 -4.76 0.32 -6.45
N SER A 14 -3.81 -0.63 -6.42
CA SER A 14 -3.48 -1.39 -5.22
C SER A 14 -3.04 -0.47 -4.07
N ARG A 15 -2.22 0.56 -4.33
CA ARG A 15 -1.80 1.53 -3.31
C ARG A 15 -2.99 2.31 -2.76
N MET A 16 -3.87 2.80 -3.63
CA MET A 16 -5.08 3.53 -3.20
C MET A 16 -5.99 2.65 -2.32
N LYS A 17 -6.13 1.36 -2.64
CA LYS A 17 -6.89 0.41 -1.82
C LYS A 17 -6.28 0.21 -0.44
N ILE A 18 -4.96 0.05 -0.34
CA ILE A 18 -4.26 -0.06 0.95
C ILE A 18 -4.47 1.21 1.78
N GLN A 19 -4.30 2.38 1.18
CA GLN A 19 -4.51 3.65 1.87
C GLN A 19 -5.95 3.81 2.38
N SER A 20 -6.94 3.34 1.60
CA SER A 20 -8.33 3.30 2.04
C SER A 20 -8.57 2.37 3.24
N VAL A 21 -7.91 1.20 3.27
CA VAL A 21 -7.98 0.27 4.41
C VAL A 21 -7.33 0.90 5.65
N VAL A 22 -6.16 1.52 5.50
CA VAL A 22 -5.47 2.25 6.59
C VAL A 22 -6.38 3.34 7.16
N GLU A 23 -7.03 4.12 6.30
CA GLU A 23 -7.96 5.16 6.76
C GLU A 23 -9.17 4.57 7.51
N SER A 24 -9.69 3.45 7.02
CA SER A 24 -10.80 2.74 7.67
C SER A 24 -10.41 2.19 9.05
N LEU A 25 -9.18 1.69 9.20
CA LEU A 25 -8.67 1.13 10.47
C LEU A 25 -8.58 2.18 11.58
N LYS A 26 -8.36 3.47 11.25
CA LYS A 26 -8.36 4.56 12.24
C LYS A 26 -9.67 4.71 13.02
N HIS A 27 -10.76 4.16 12.48
CA HIS A 27 -12.09 4.20 13.09
C HIS A 27 -12.47 2.88 13.79
N VAL A 28 -11.57 1.90 13.81
CA VAL A 28 -11.77 0.60 14.45
C VAL A 28 -11.16 0.63 15.86
N ASP A 29 -11.81 -0.04 16.81
CA ASP A 29 -11.28 -0.25 18.16
C ASP A 29 -10.17 -1.33 18.12
N PRO A 30 -8.89 -0.98 18.36
CA PRO A 30 -7.77 -1.93 18.28
C PRO A 30 -7.91 -3.10 19.25
N ALA A 31 -8.57 -2.90 20.41
CA ALA A 31 -8.75 -3.95 21.41
C ALA A 31 -9.71 -5.06 20.95
N LYS A 32 -10.50 -4.81 19.90
CA LYS A 32 -11.44 -5.78 19.31
C LYS A 32 -10.88 -6.54 18.12
N VAL A 33 -9.70 -6.18 17.66
CA VAL A 33 -9.05 -6.80 16.49
C VAL A 33 -7.76 -7.47 16.95
N PRO A 34 -7.69 -8.81 16.91
CA PRO A 34 -6.44 -9.51 17.16
C PRO A 34 -5.34 -9.04 16.20
N ASP A 35 -4.12 -8.94 16.72
CA ASP A 35 -2.93 -8.58 15.95
C ASP A 35 -3.03 -7.23 15.20
N PHE A 36 -3.80 -6.27 15.72
CA PHE A 36 -4.03 -4.97 15.07
C PHE A 36 -2.72 -4.25 14.70
N GLU A 37 -1.74 -4.22 15.61
CA GLU A 37 -0.43 -3.61 15.35
C GLU A 37 0.31 -4.31 14.20
N SER A 38 0.25 -5.64 14.13
CA SER A 38 0.84 -6.41 13.02
C SER A 38 0.14 -6.12 11.69
N ILE A 39 -1.18 -5.89 11.71
CA ILE A 39 -1.96 -5.49 10.53
C ILE A 39 -1.52 -4.10 10.06
N GLU A 40 -1.42 -3.13 10.97
CA GLU A 40 -0.94 -1.78 10.64
C GLU A 40 0.46 -1.82 10.02
N GLN A 41 1.38 -2.56 10.64
CA GLN A 41 2.75 -2.70 10.14
C GLN A 41 2.78 -3.32 8.74
N CYS A 42 1.99 -4.38 8.52
CA CYS A 42 1.90 -5.03 7.20
C CYS A 42 1.38 -4.08 6.12
N LEU A 43 0.38 -3.26 6.44
CA LEU A 43 -0.17 -2.27 5.51
C LEU A 43 0.83 -1.15 5.18
N ASP A 44 1.58 -0.67 6.17
CA ASP A 44 2.64 0.33 5.99
C ASP A 44 3.79 -0.22 5.12
N ASP A 45 4.23 -1.45 5.37
CA ASP A 45 5.26 -2.11 4.57
C ASP A 45 4.81 -2.33 3.11
N ALA A 46 3.53 -2.66 2.91
CA ALA A 46 2.93 -2.79 1.59
C ALA A 46 2.88 -1.44 0.85
N ASP A 47 2.43 -0.35 1.51
CA ASP A 47 2.41 0.99 0.89
C ASP A 47 3.82 1.46 0.50
N LYS A 48 4.81 1.28 1.40
CA LYS A 48 6.22 1.59 1.13
C LYS A 48 6.75 0.81 -0.07
N SER A 49 6.45 -0.49 -0.14
CA SER A 49 6.89 -1.36 -1.23
C SER A 49 6.31 -0.92 -2.58
N LEU A 50 5.00 -0.65 -2.63
CA LEU A 50 4.33 -0.19 -3.84
C LEU A 50 4.82 1.20 -4.28
N THR A 51 4.97 2.12 -3.32
CA THR A 51 5.53 3.46 -3.57
C THR A 51 6.97 3.37 -4.10
N GLY A 52 7.78 2.49 -3.53
CA GLY A 52 9.16 2.24 -4.00
C GLY A 52 9.18 1.71 -5.43
N ALA A 53 8.33 0.73 -5.76
CA ALA A 53 8.22 0.17 -7.10
C ALA A 53 7.80 1.21 -8.15
N LEU A 54 6.81 2.06 -7.82
CA LEU A 54 6.37 3.15 -8.69
C LEU A 54 7.49 4.17 -8.94
N LYS A 55 8.15 4.64 -7.88
CA LYS A 55 9.27 5.61 -7.99
C LYS A 55 10.44 5.06 -8.79
N LYS A 56 10.81 3.80 -8.54
CA LYS A 56 11.89 3.14 -9.29
C LYS A 56 11.55 3.04 -10.78
N SER A 57 10.30 2.71 -11.10
CA SER A 57 9.85 2.67 -12.50
C SER A 57 9.86 4.04 -13.18
N GLU A 58 9.65 5.14 -12.46
CA GLU A 58 9.70 6.49 -13.01
C GLU A 58 11.14 6.95 -13.25
N ALA A 59 12.07 6.55 -12.39
CA ALA A 59 13.50 6.87 -12.52
C ALA A 59 14.21 6.10 -13.65
N GLU A 60 13.69 4.93 -14.04
CA GLU A 60 14.21 4.11 -15.14
C GLU A 60 13.62 4.48 -16.52
N ARG A 61 12.86 5.58 -16.59
CA ARG A 61 12.13 6.05 -17.77
C ARG A 61 12.80 7.27 -18.39
#